data_AF-A0A950HH57-F1
#
_entry.id   AF-A0A950HH57-F1
#
_cell.length_a   1.000
_cell.length_b   1.000
_cell.length_c   1.000
_cell.angle_alpha   90.00
_cell.angle_beta   90.00
_cell.angle_gamma   90.00
#
_symmetry.space_group_name_H-M   'P 1'
#
loop_
_entity.id
_entity.type
_entity.pdbx_description
1 polymer ?
#
loop_
_entity_poly.entity_id
_entity_poly.type
_entity_poly.pdbx_seq_one_letter_code
_entity_poly.pdbx_strand_id
1 'polypeptide(L)'
;MTQARHGSDVRGLDVPRGVNPPAGRFGRLFPTLDPRPPTGLAMAEEFGLPGTGLMDGGDTTHAQDSPTLDAGFTFLGQFIDHNITFDVTSMLGRQMDPEGLRNFRPPMLDLDHLYGSGPFASPYLYDTCSHNTKLVVSPDGVDLGRTSPPDN
;
A
#
# COMPACT_ATOMS: atom_id res chain seq x y z
N MET A 1 -42.94 -6.34 -26.82
CA MET A 1 -42.55 -5.51 -25.66
C MET A 1 -42.53 -6.42 -24.45
N THR A 2 -41.34 -6.80 -23.99
CA THR A 2 -41.18 -7.72 -22.85
C THR A 2 -40.27 -7.06 -21.84
N GLN A 3 -40.82 -6.86 -20.65
CA GLN A 3 -40.27 -6.12 -19.53
C GLN A 3 -39.02 -6.83 -18.98
N ALA A 4 -37.87 -6.16 -18.97
CA ALA A 4 -36.68 -6.67 -18.31
C ALA A 4 -36.88 -6.60 -16.80
N ARG A 5 -36.96 -7.77 -16.15
CA ARG A 5 -36.93 -7.87 -14.69
C ARG A 5 -35.54 -7.47 -14.21
N HIS A 6 -35.45 -6.42 -13.40
CA HIS A 6 -34.23 -6.09 -12.68
C HIS A 6 -34.02 -7.11 -11.55
N GLY A 7 -33.10 -8.06 -11.78
CA GLY A 7 -32.44 -8.82 -10.74
C GLY A 7 -30.94 -8.54 -10.88
N SER A 8 -30.33 -7.93 -9.86
CA SER A 8 -28.87 -7.81 -9.80
C SER A 8 -28.31 -9.16 -9.36
N ASP A 9 -27.49 -9.78 -10.21
CA ASP A 9 -26.69 -10.92 -9.81
C ASP A 9 -25.84 -10.55 -8.57
N VAL A 10 -25.83 -11.44 -7.59
CA VAL A 10 -25.06 -11.24 -6.36
C VAL A 10 -23.58 -11.20 -6.75
N ARG A 11 -22.97 -10.04 -6.50
CA ARG A 11 -21.56 -9.75 -6.79
C ARG A 11 -20.67 -10.84 -6.15
N GLY A 12 -19.94 -11.60 -6.97
CA GLY A 12 -18.99 -12.63 -6.51
C GLY A 12 -19.41 -14.10 -6.70
N LEU A 13 -20.53 -14.39 -7.39
CA LEU A 13 -20.95 -15.78 -7.64
C LEU A 13 -20.39 -16.42 -8.92
N ASP A 14 -19.80 -15.66 -9.84
CA ASP A 14 -19.13 -16.22 -11.02
C ASP A 14 -17.77 -15.55 -11.19
N VAL A 15 -16.72 -16.25 -10.78
CA VAL A 15 -15.33 -15.76 -10.88
C VAL A 15 -14.48 -16.84 -11.57
N PRO A 16 -14.00 -16.59 -12.81
CA PRO A 16 -13.09 -17.49 -13.49
C PRO A 16 -11.74 -17.55 -12.76
N ARG A 17 -11.27 -18.75 -12.44
CA ARG A 17 -9.91 -18.96 -11.93
C ARG A 17 -8.90 -18.58 -13.02
N GLY A 18 -8.24 -17.42 -12.93
CA GLY A 18 -7.36 -16.95 -14.01
C GLY A 18 -6.32 -15.89 -13.63
N VAL A 19 -5.12 -16.05 -14.17
CA VAL A 19 -3.84 -15.35 -13.90
C VAL A 19 -3.80 -13.88 -14.40
N ASN A 20 -4.89 -13.35 -14.92
CA ASN A 20 -4.96 -11.97 -15.43
C ASN A 20 -6.22 -11.29 -14.90
N PRO A 21 -6.16 -10.63 -13.72
CA PRO A 21 -7.25 -9.77 -13.30
C PRO A 21 -7.48 -8.68 -14.37
N PRO A 22 -8.73 -8.29 -14.66
CA PRO A 22 -9.01 -7.12 -15.48
C PRO A 22 -8.21 -5.90 -15.00
N ALA A 23 -7.66 -5.10 -15.91
CA ALA A 23 -6.79 -3.96 -15.58
C ALA A 23 -7.37 -3.11 -14.43
N GLY A 24 -6.56 -2.89 -13.39
CA GLY A 24 -6.95 -2.13 -12.20
C GLY A 24 -7.60 -2.93 -11.07
N ARG A 25 -7.56 -4.28 -11.12
CA ARG A 25 -7.93 -5.15 -9.98
C ARG A 25 -6.70 -5.84 -9.41
N PHE A 26 -6.72 -6.09 -8.11
CA PHE A 26 -5.74 -6.97 -7.50
C PHE A 26 -6.00 -8.42 -7.91
N GLY A 27 -4.96 -9.24 -7.87
CA GLY A 27 -5.03 -10.67 -8.18
C GLY A 27 -4.12 -11.46 -7.26
N ARG A 28 -4.26 -12.78 -7.26
CA ARG A 28 -3.36 -13.66 -6.51
C ARG A 28 -2.09 -13.92 -7.32
N LEU A 29 -0.93 -13.69 -6.71
CA LEU A 29 0.37 -14.06 -7.29
C LEU A 29 0.47 -15.58 -7.49
N PHE A 30 -0.13 -16.35 -6.58
CA PHE A 30 -0.23 -17.82 -6.65
C PHE A 30 -1.69 -18.26 -6.54
N PRO A 31 -2.46 -18.25 -7.64
CA PRO A 31 -3.91 -18.47 -7.60
C PRO A 31 -4.33 -19.90 -7.22
N THR A 32 -3.39 -20.85 -7.29
CA THR A 32 -3.64 -22.27 -6.99
C THR A 32 -3.14 -22.70 -5.62
N LEU A 33 -2.45 -21.82 -4.89
CA LEU A 33 -1.99 -22.13 -3.54
C LEU A 33 -3.08 -21.76 -2.53
N ASP A 34 -3.26 -22.62 -1.54
CA ASP A 34 -4.13 -22.32 -0.41
C ASP A 34 -3.61 -21.04 0.30
N PRO A 35 -4.51 -20.10 0.63
CA PRO A 35 -4.11 -18.91 1.34
C PRO A 35 -3.56 -19.29 2.71
N ARG A 36 -2.54 -18.57 3.17
CA ARG A 36 -2.04 -18.72 4.54
C ARG A 36 -3.20 -18.46 5.51
N PRO A 37 -3.47 -19.35 6.48
CA PRO A 37 -4.47 -19.08 7.49
C PRO A 37 -4.12 -17.82 8.31
N PRO A 38 -5.12 -17.04 8.73
CA PRO A 38 -4.89 -15.90 9.61
C PRO A 38 -4.14 -16.34 10.87
N THR A 39 -3.18 -15.53 11.30
CA THR A 39 -2.38 -15.78 12.52
C THR A 39 -3.26 -15.95 13.76
N GLY A 40 -4.44 -15.29 13.80
CA GLY A 40 -5.33 -15.29 14.95
C GLY A 40 -4.88 -14.31 16.04
N LEU A 41 -5.82 -13.80 16.84
CA LEU A 41 -5.54 -12.72 17.80
C LEU A 41 -4.53 -13.16 18.88
N ALA A 42 -4.73 -14.34 19.48
CA ALA A 42 -3.85 -14.82 20.55
C ALA A 42 -2.39 -14.94 20.11
N MET A 43 -2.15 -15.50 18.92
CA MET A 43 -0.80 -15.60 18.39
C MET A 43 -0.29 -14.23 17.92
N ALA A 44 -1.13 -13.36 17.35
CA ALA A 44 -0.71 -12.00 17.01
C ALA A 44 -0.27 -11.19 18.25
N GLU A 45 -0.95 -11.37 19.38
CA GLU A 45 -0.56 -10.79 20.66
C GLU A 45 0.82 -11.30 21.10
N GLU A 46 1.04 -12.62 21.12
CA GLU A 46 2.34 -13.22 21.47
C GLU A 46 3.48 -12.72 20.57
N PHE A 47 3.22 -12.43 19.30
CA PHE A 47 4.23 -11.87 18.40
C PHE A 47 4.54 -10.41 18.72
N GLY A 48 3.55 -9.63 19.15
CA GLY A 48 3.64 -8.18 19.34
C GLY A 48 3.87 -7.69 20.78
N LEU A 49 4.02 -8.59 21.76
CA LEU A 49 4.26 -8.20 23.16
C LEU A 49 5.56 -7.38 23.31
N PRO A 50 5.54 -6.24 24.01
CA PRO A 50 6.77 -5.52 24.35
C PRO A 50 7.66 -6.34 25.29
N GLY A 51 8.96 -6.35 25.02
CA GLY A 51 10.03 -7.02 25.75
C GLY A 51 10.15 -8.53 25.51
N THR A 52 9.06 -9.20 25.12
CA THR A 52 9.01 -10.67 25.01
C THR A 52 8.37 -11.18 23.73
N GLY A 53 7.85 -10.28 22.90
CA GLY A 53 7.20 -10.63 21.65
C GLY A 53 8.18 -11.23 20.66
N LEU A 54 7.73 -12.22 19.89
CA LEU A 54 8.58 -12.88 18.89
C LEU A 54 9.04 -11.93 17.77
N MET A 55 8.33 -10.82 17.56
CA MET A 55 8.68 -9.75 16.62
C MET A 55 9.21 -8.50 17.34
N ASP A 56 9.42 -8.57 18.65
CA ASP A 56 10.11 -7.49 19.34
C ASP A 56 11.61 -7.60 19.08
N GLY A 57 12.13 -6.69 18.25
CA GLY A 57 13.55 -6.62 17.94
C GLY A 57 14.42 -6.24 19.13
N GLY A 58 13.83 -5.71 20.22
CA GLY A 58 14.55 -5.23 21.38
C GLY A 58 15.67 -4.24 21.02
N ASP A 59 16.73 -4.24 21.83
CA ASP A 59 17.95 -3.51 21.50
C ASP A 59 18.75 -4.29 20.44
N THR A 60 18.72 -3.81 19.20
CA THR A 60 19.47 -4.40 18.09
C THR A 60 20.90 -3.89 18.02
N THR A 61 21.83 -4.76 17.64
CA THR A 61 23.24 -4.47 17.43
C THR A 61 23.67 -4.87 16.03
N HIS A 62 24.80 -4.33 15.55
CA HIS A 62 25.36 -4.70 14.24
C HIS A 62 25.67 -6.19 14.06
N ALA A 63 25.81 -6.95 15.16
CA ALA A 63 26.01 -8.40 15.09
C ALA A 63 24.76 -9.15 14.58
N GLN A 64 23.59 -8.51 14.60
CA GLN A 64 22.32 -9.04 14.10
C GLN A 64 22.02 -8.59 12.66
N ASP A 65 22.89 -7.75 12.07
CA ASP A 65 22.74 -7.33 10.69
C ASP A 65 22.87 -8.55 9.75
N SER A 66 22.07 -8.56 8.69
CA SER A 66 22.23 -9.58 7.66
C SER A 66 23.59 -9.42 6.99
N PRO A 67 24.41 -10.48 6.87
CA PRO A 67 25.75 -10.39 6.30
C PRO A 67 25.76 -10.20 4.78
N THR A 68 24.59 -10.28 4.14
CA THR A 68 24.46 -10.32 2.67
C THR A 68 23.42 -9.36 2.11
N LEU A 69 22.60 -8.75 2.96
CA LEU A 69 21.52 -7.87 2.53
C LEU A 69 21.41 -6.68 3.45
N ASP A 70 21.69 -5.50 2.92
CA ASP A 70 21.54 -4.26 3.68
C ASP A 70 20.07 -4.00 4.03
N ALA A 71 19.82 -3.55 5.26
CA ALA A 71 18.48 -3.21 5.73
C ALA A 71 17.78 -2.17 4.85
N GLY A 72 18.56 -1.35 4.12
CA GLY A 72 18.06 -0.38 3.13
C GLY A 72 17.13 -0.98 2.07
N PHE A 73 17.35 -2.24 1.67
CA PHE A 73 16.49 -2.90 0.68
C PHE A 73 15.06 -3.11 1.16
N THR A 74 14.85 -3.29 2.47
CA THR A 74 13.50 -3.38 3.06
C THR A 74 12.74 -2.07 2.87
N PHE A 75 13.41 -0.93 3.10
CA PHE A 75 12.82 0.39 2.91
C PHE A 75 12.59 0.71 1.42
N LEU A 76 13.54 0.34 0.55
CA LEU A 76 13.37 0.48 -0.90
C LEU A 76 12.19 -0.35 -1.41
N GLY A 77 12.02 -1.57 -0.91
CA GLY A 77 10.88 -2.43 -1.24
C GLY A 77 9.54 -1.78 -0.90
N GLN A 78 9.40 -1.26 0.32
CA GLN A 78 8.19 -0.53 0.75
C GLN A 78 7.96 0.75 -0.07
N PHE A 79 9.03 1.48 -0.40
CA PHE A 79 8.94 2.69 -1.22
C PHE A 79 8.37 2.39 -2.61
N ILE A 80 8.84 1.32 -3.25
CA ILE A 80 8.31 0.87 -4.54
C ILE A 80 6.87 0.37 -4.39
N ASP A 81 6.61 -0.48 -3.40
CA ASP A 81 5.28 -1.07 -3.16
C ASP A 81 4.22 0.02 -2.97
N HIS A 82 4.48 1.01 -2.11
CA HIS A 82 3.57 2.13 -1.86
C HIS A 82 3.28 3.00 -3.10
N ASN A 83 4.12 2.97 -4.13
CA ASN A 83 3.83 3.64 -5.39
C ASN A 83 2.86 2.83 -6.25
N ILE A 84 3.13 1.53 -6.41
CA ILE A 84 2.42 0.66 -7.35
C ILE A 84 1.14 0.04 -6.76
N THR A 85 1.06 -0.06 -5.43
CA THR A 85 -0.10 -0.55 -4.68
C THR A 85 -0.64 0.55 -3.77
N PHE A 86 -1.92 0.89 -3.94
CA PHE A 86 -2.63 1.74 -2.98
C PHE A 86 -4.07 1.26 -2.83
N ASP A 87 -4.36 0.67 -1.66
CA ASP A 87 -5.69 0.23 -1.30
C ASP A 87 -6.15 0.90 0.00
N VAL A 88 -7.15 1.75 -0.12
CA VAL A 88 -7.81 2.45 1.01
C VAL A 88 -8.99 1.67 1.59
N THR A 89 -9.31 0.51 1.03
CA THR A 89 -10.52 -0.26 1.37
C THR A 89 -10.25 -1.50 2.22
N SER A 90 -8.99 -1.89 2.38
CA SER A 90 -8.61 -2.97 3.29
C SER A 90 -8.90 -2.62 4.74
N MET A 91 -9.56 -3.55 5.44
CA MET A 91 -9.80 -3.50 6.88
C MET A 91 -9.02 -4.62 7.56
N LEU A 92 -8.22 -4.25 8.57
CA LEU A 92 -7.45 -5.22 9.35
C LEU A 92 -8.39 -6.26 10.00
N GLY A 93 -8.06 -7.55 9.84
CA GLY A 93 -8.83 -8.66 10.43
C GLY A 93 -10.01 -9.15 9.60
N ARG A 94 -10.27 -8.60 8.41
CA ARG A 94 -11.32 -9.09 7.50
C ARG A 94 -10.72 -9.69 6.24
N GLN A 95 -11.17 -10.90 5.87
CA GLN A 95 -10.80 -11.49 4.59
C GLN A 95 -11.47 -10.71 3.46
N MET A 96 -10.67 -10.00 2.68
CA MET A 96 -11.12 -9.27 1.49
C MET A 96 -10.99 -10.17 0.26
N ASP A 97 -11.93 -10.04 -0.67
CA ASP A 97 -11.80 -10.66 -1.99
C ASP A 97 -10.81 -9.85 -2.84
N PRO A 98 -9.61 -10.37 -3.14
CA PRO A 98 -8.60 -9.61 -3.88
C PRO A 98 -9.07 -9.23 -5.28
N GLU A 99 -9.94 -10.02 -5.92
CA GLU A 99 -10.42 -9.73 -7.27
C GLU A 99 -11.58 -8.72 -7.28
N GLY A 100 -12.21 -8.50 -6.11
CA GLY A 100 -13.15 -7.42 -5.85
C GLY A 100 -12.48 -6.08 -5.54
N LEU A 101 -11.21 -6.11 -5.13
CA LEU A 101 -10.42 -4.96 -4.74
C LEU A 101 -9.93 -4.20 -5.98
N ARG A 102 -10.25 -2.91 -6.06
CA ARG A 102 -9.80 -2.04 -7.15
C ARG A 102 -8.53 -1.33 -6.72
N ASN A 103 -7.46 -1.45 -7.51
CA ASN A 103 -6.31 -0.58 -7.36
C ASN A 103 -6.70 0.81 -7.87
N PHE A 104 -6.71 1.79 -6.99
CA PHE A 104 -7.07 3.17 -7.35
C PHE A 104 -5.89 3.93 -7.93
N ARG A 105 -4.68 3.34 -7.96
CA ARG A 105 -3.51 3.85 -8.66
C ARG A 105 -3.21 3.05 -9.94
N PRO A 106 -2.68 3.69 -10.99
CA PRO A 106 -2.06 2.96 -12.09
C PRO A 106 -0.90 2.10 -11.57
N PRO A 107 -0.68 0.87 -12.07
CA PRO A 107 0.46 0.05 -11.69
C PRO A 107 1.74 0.55 -12.40
N MET A 108 2.08 1.83 -12.22
CA MET A 108 3.24 2.49 -12.80
C MET A 108 4.16 2.99 -11.70
N LEU A 109 5.47 2.89 -11.94
CA LEU A 109 6.47 3.50 -11.08
C LEU A 109 6.63 4.98 -11.45
N ASP A 110 5.61 5.80 -11.16
CA ASP A 110 5.53 7.21 -11.51
C ASP A 110 5.85 8.17 -10.35
N LEU A 111 6.11 7.62 -9.16
CA LEU A 111 6.44 8.35 -7.93
C LEU A 111 5.36 9.36 -7.50
N ASP A 112 4.09 9.10 -7.79
CA ASP A 112 2.95 9.94 -7.40
C ASP A 112 2.85 10.20 -5.88
N HIS A 113 3.29 9.25 -5.04
CA HIS A 113 3.37 9.41 -3.59
C HIS A 113 4.41 10.45 -3.15
N LEU A 114 5.39 10.77 -4.01
CA LEU A 114 6.40 11.79 -3.75
C LEU A 114 6.05 13.12 -4.42
N TYR A 115 5.64 13.08 -5.69
CA TYR A 115 5.43 14.27 -6.52
C TYR A 115 3.96 14.72 -6.62
N GLY A 116 3.03 13.96 -6.05
CA GLY A 116 1.60 14.16 -6.24
C GLY A 116 1.24 14.07 -7.73
N SER A 117 0.29 14.90 -8.15
CA SER A 117 -0.04 15.06 -9.57
C SER A 117 0.80 16.15 -10.27
N GLY A 118 1.97 16.49 -9.70
CA GLY A 118 2.88 17.51 -10.23
C GLY A 118 2.60 18.93 -9.70
N PRO A 119 3.45 19.92 -10.05
CA PRO A 119 3.45 21.26 -9.45
C PRO A 119 2.22 22.11 -9.78
N PHE A 120 1.48 21.78 -10.85
CA PHE A 120 0.25 22.50 -11.20
C PHE A 120 -0.98 21.96 -10.48
N ALA A 121 -1.03 20.65 -10.21
CA ALA A 121 -2.17 20.01 -9.56
C ALA A 121 -1.98 19.84 -8.05
N SER A 122 -0.73 19.74 -7.58
CA SER A 122 -0.35 19.64 -6.18
C SER A 122 0.68 20.73 -5.80
N PRO A 123 0.38 22.03 -6.04
CA PRO A 123 1.36 23.11 -5.88
C PRO A 123 1.91 23.25 -4.46
N TYR A 124 1.15 22.82 -3.45
CA TYR A 124 1.55 22.85 -2.04
C TYR A 124 2.77 21.96 -1.72
N LEU A 125 3.13 21.01 -2.60
CA LEU A 125 4.31 20.18 -2.45
C LEU A 125 5.60 20.85 -2.93
N TYR A 126 5.53 21.99 -3.62
CA TYR A 126 6.66 22.57 -4.36
C TYR A 126 7.04 23.96 -3.86
N ASP A 127 8.34 24.24 -3.88
CA ASP A 127 8.87 25.56 -3.57
C ASP A 127 8.72 26.51 -4.77
N THR A 128 7.89 27.54 -4.61
CA THR A 128 7.65 28.56 -5.64
C THR A 128 8.89 29.40 -5.96
N CYS A 129 9.80 29.61 -5.01
CA CYS A 129 11.08 30.32 -5.23
C CYS A 129 12.00 29.53 -6.17
N SER A 130 11.83 28.22 -6.24
CA SER A 130 12.56 27.34 -7.15
C SER A 130 11.96 27.24 -8.55
N HIS A 131 10.95 28.06 -8.88
CA HIS A 131 10.10 27.87 -10.07
C HIS A 131 9.42 26.49 -10.08
N ASN A 132 9.02 25.99 -8.90
CA ASN A 132 8.39 24.69 -8.70
C ASN A 132 9.23 23.48 -9.17
N THR A 133 10.56 23.61 -9.17
CA THR A 133 11.48 22.51 -9.54
C THR A 133 11.96 21.71 -8.33
N LYS A 134 11.76 22.23 -7.12
CA LYS A 134 12.10 21.57 -5.85
C LYS A 134 10.86 21.32 -5.02
N LEU A 135 10.89 20.25 -4.23
CA LEU A 135 9.92 20.01 -3.18
C LEU A 135 10.13 21.00 -2.03
N VAL A 136 9.04 21.38 -1.39
CA VAL A 136 9.11 22.24 -0.20
C VAL A 136 9.70 21.45 0.97
N VAL A 137 10.60 22.10 1.70
CA VAL A 137 11.18 21.62 2.95
C VAL A 137 10.88 22.64 4.05
N SER A 138 10.95 22.22 5.30
CA SER A 138 10.86 23.14 6.42
C SER A 138 12.03 24.15 6.40
N PRO A 139 11.93 25.27 7.14
CA PRO A 139 13.01 26.27 7.20
C PRO A 139 14.37 25.71 7.68
N ASP A 140 14.35 24.65 8.47
CA ASP A 140 15.52 23.91 8.96
C ASP A 140 15.99 22.79 7.99
N GLY A 141 15.35 22.67 6.83
CA GLY A 141 15.74 21.72 5.77
C GLY A 141 15.20 20.30 5.97
N VAL A 142 14.22 20.11 6.84
CA VAL A 142 13.57 18.82 7.10
C VAL A 142 12.47 18.58 6.08
N ASP A 143 12.34 17.32 5.65
CA ASP A 143 11.29 16.94 4.72
C ASP A 143 9.90 17.03 5.37
N LEU A 144 8.93 17.55 4.61
CA LEU A 144 7.55 17.70 5.07
C LEU A 144 6.69 16.51 4.62
N GLY A 145 5.70 16.14 5.44
CA GLY A 145 4.72 15.13 5.05
C GLY A 145 4.01 15.50 3.74
N ARG A 146 3.83 14.52 2.83
CA ARG A 146 3.14 14.70 1.55
C ARG A 146 1.61 14.68 1.72
N THR A 147 1.10 15.42 2.69
CA THR A 147 -0.33 15.53 3.00
C THR A 147 -0.85 16.88 2.56
N SER A 148 -2.11 16.93 2.15
CA SER A 148 -2.78 18.22 1.93
C SER A 148 -2.70 19.06 3.21
N PRO A 149 -2.49 20.37 3.11
CA PRO A 149 -2.65 21.25 4.26
C PRO A 149 -4.08 21.09 4.82
N PRO A 150 -4.27 21.25 6.13
CA PRO A 150 -5.62 21.24 6.71
C PRO A 150 -6.49 22.29 6.01
N ASP A 151 -7.72 21.90 5.67
CA ASP A 151 -8.72 22.82 5.14
C ASP A 151 -8.97 23.93 6.18
N ASN A 152 -8.77 25.19 5.78
CA ASN A 152 -9.09 26.38 6.58
C ASN A 152 -10.55 26.78 6.40
#